data_AF-A0A258BYQ5-F1
#
_entry.id   AF-A0A258BYQ5-F1
#
_cell.length_a   1.000
_cell.length_b   1.000
_cell.length_c   1.000
_cell.angle_alpha   90.00
_cell.angle_beta   90.00
_cell.angle_gamma   90.00
#
_symmetry.space_group_name_H-M   'P 1'
#
loop_
_entity.id
_entity.type
_entity.pdbx_description
1 polymer ?
#
loop_
_entity_poly.entity_id
_entity_poly.type
_entity_poly.pdbx_seq_one_letter_code
_entity_poly.pdbx_strand_id
1 'polypeptide(L)'
;DDRYFQVRPGSRTLEMRYRFQVGSADIGQNSEPLQRDCKLSLEYDRFTAGARYRLVAGGYGFRPWARLYDQHQTLLARATEQGCGNLAKR
;
A
#
# COMPACT_ATOMS: atom_id res chain seq x y z
N ASP A 1 18.65 3.05 -5.06
CA ASP A 1 17.73 1.89 -5.10
C ASP A 1 16.47 2.31 -4.38
N ASP A 2 15.45 2.69 -5.15
CA ASP A 2 14.22 3.30 -4.61
C ASP A 2 13.34 2.29 -3.87
N ARG A 3 13.80 1.03 -3.75
CA ARG A 3 13.15 -0.03 -2.99
C ARG A 3 13.32 0.11 -1.48
N TYR A 4 14.26 0.94 -1.01
CA TYR A 4 14.53 1.14 0.41
C TYR A 4 14.46 2.61 0.80
N PHE A 5 13.81 2.90 1.92
CA PHE A 5 13.77 4.21 2.54
C PHE A 5 13.97 4.09 4.05
N GLN A 6 14.57 5.12 4.65
CA GLN A 6 14.77 5.17 6.09
C GLN A 6 13.54 5.76 6.77
N VAL A 7 13.10 5.11 7.85
CA VAL A 7 12.02 5.59 8.71
C VAL A 7 12.63 5.95 10.07
N ARG A 8 12.27 7.12 10.60
CA ARG A 8 12.71 7.51 11.93
C ARG A 8 12.10 6.58 12.99
N PRO A 9 12.86 6.16 14.01
CA PRO A 9 12.34 5.34 15.10
C PRO A 9 11.13 5.96 15.82
N GLY A 10 10.38 5.10 16.51
CA GLY A 10 9.18 5.43 17.26
C GLY A 10 7.91 5.39 16.41
N SER A 11 6.90 6.14 16.84
CA SER A 11 5.59 6.16 16.18
C SER A 11 5.59 6.96 14.89
N ARG A 12 5.10 6.32 13.82
CA ARG A 12 5.03 6.88 12.47
C ARG A 12 3.77 6.44 11.75
N THR A 13 3.29 7.36 10.92
CA THR A 13 2.35 7.09 9.85
C THR A 13 3.12 7.04 8.54
N LEU A 14 2.99 5.94 7.81
CA LEU A 14 3.47 5.80 6.45
C LEU A 14 2.33 6.14 5.49
N GLU A 15 2.51 7.18 4.68
CA GLU A 15 1.61 7.52 3.60
C GLU A 15 2.14 6.94 2.29
N MET A 16 1.26 6.29 1.54
CA MET A 16 1.62 5.54 0.34
C MET A 16 0.66 5.86 -0.79
N ARG A 17 1.18 5.95 -2.01
CA ARG A 17 0.38 5.95 -3.25
C ARG A 17 0.58 4.62 -3.97
N TYR A 18 -0.50 3.88 -4.19
CA TYR A 18 -0.47 2.59 -4.85
C TYR A 18 -1.32 2.61 -6.12
N ARG A 19 -0.69 2.25 -7.24
CA ARG A 19 -1.32 2.18 -8.56
C ARG A 19 -1.40 0.74 -9.02
N PHE A 20 -2.58 0.31 -9.47
CA PHE A 20 -2.82 -1.05 -9.95
C PHE A 20 -3.94 -1.07 -10.99
N GLN A 21 -4.03 -2.17 -11.74
CA GLN A 21 -5.07 -2.39 -12.74
C GLN A 21 -6.13 -3.34 -12.19
N VAL A 22 -7.40 -2.99 -12.39
CA VAL A 22 -8.53 -3.88 -12.15
C VAL A 22 -8.84 -4.57 -13.46
N GLY A 23 -8.85 -5.90 -13.43
CA GLY A 23 -9.10 -6.72 -14.61
C GLY A 23 -10.59 -6.82 -14.96
N SER A 24 -10.88 -7.29 -16.18
CA SER A 24 -12.25 -7.52 -16.65
C SER A 24 -13.03 -8.52 -15.78
N ALA A 25 -12.36 -9.47 -15.12
CA ALA A 25 -12.97 -10.41 -14.19
C ALA A 25 -13.70 -9.71 -13.02
N ASP A 26 -13.21 -8.54 -12.58
CA ASP A 26 -13.79 -7.77 -11.49
C ASP A 26 -14.76 -6.67 -11.97
N ILE A 27 -14.62 -6.20 -13.22
CA ILE A 27 -15.41 -5.10 -13.80
C ILE A 27 -16.66 -5.63 -14.52
N GLY A 28 -16.50 -6.70 -15.32
CA GLY A 28 -17.50 -7.19 -16.25
C GLY A 28 -16.84 -7.78 -17.50
N GLN A 29 -17.47 -8.82 -18.07
CA GLN A 29 -16.99 -9.45 -19.30
C GLN A 29 -16.92 -8.41 -20.43
N ASN A 30 -15.83 -8.41 -21.20
CA ASN A 30 -15.53 -7.44 -22.27
C ASN A 30 -15.31 -5.98 -21.82
N SER A 31 -15.07 -5.72 -20.54
CA SER A 31 -14.67 -4.39 -20.06
C SER A 31 -13.16 -4.16 -20.20
N GLU A 32 -12.78 -2.93 -20.54
CA GLU A 32 -11.38 -2.49 -20.53
C GLU A 32 -10.82 -2.45 -19.10
N PRO A 33 -9.52 -2.79 -18.90
CA PRO A 33 -8.87 -2.69 -17.60
C PRO A 33 -8.95 -1.27 -17.02
N LEU A 34 -9.36 -1.16 -15.75
CA LEU A 34 -9.46 0.12 -15.07
C LEU A 34 -8.20 0.41 -14.27
N GLN A 35 -7.54 1.54 -14.55
CA GLN A 35 -6.46 2.04 -13.70
C GLN A 35 -7.01 2.57 -12.38
N ARG A 36 -6.40 2.14 -11.28
CA ARG A 36 -6.67 2.65 -9.94
C ARG A 36 -5.43 3.30 -9.38
N ASP A 37 -5.64 4.43 -8.73
CA ASP A 37 -4.60 5.18 -8.06
C ASP A 37 -5.14 5.60 -6.70
N CYS A 38 -4.56 4.99 -5.67
CA CYS A 38 -5.10 4.98 -4.33
C CYS A 38 -4.07 5.50 -3.33
N LYS A 39 -4.56 6.22 -2.30
CA LYS A 39 -3.77 6.58 -1.13
C LYS A 39 -4.06 5.59 0.00
N LEU A 40 -3.00 5.14 0.67
CA LEU A 40 -3.04 4.28 1.84
C LEU A 40 -2.29 4.97 2.98
N SER A 41 -2.78 4.83 4.20
CA SER A 41 -2.05 5.19 5.42
C SER A 41 -1.81 3.95 6.28
N LEU A 42 -0.63 3.82 6.86
CA LEU A 42 -0.30 2.74 7.78
C LEU A 42 0.35 3.32 9.02
N GLU A 43 -0.27 3.09 10.18
CA GLU A 43 0.25 3.50 11.47
C GLU A 43 1.01 2.35 12.12
N TYR A 44 2.22 2.62 12.61
CA TYR A 44 2.99 1.68 13.42
C TYR A 44 3.86 2.44 14.42
N ASP A 45 3.79 2.02 15.68
CA ASP A 45 4.32 2.74 16.84
C ASP A 45 5.75 2.32 17.24
N ARG A 46 6.22 1.18 16.71
CA ARG A 46 7.42 0.47 17.19
C ARG A 46 8.50 0.33 16.10
N PHE A 47 8.71 1.37 15.29
CA PHE A 47 9.89 1.41 14.42
C PHE A 47 11.16 1.50 15.27
N THR A 48 12.11 0.59 15.05
CA THR A 48 13.39 0.55 15.77
C THR A 48 14.56 0.82 14.83
N ALA A 49 15.59 1.51 15.34
CA ALA A 49 16.78 1.79 14.56
C ALA A 49 17.50 0.49 14.20
N GLY A 50 17.97 0.38 12.95
CA GLY A 50 18.69 -0.80 12.45
C GLY A 50 17.80 -2.00 12.09
N ALA A 51 16.53 -2.00 12.47
CA ALA A 51 15.60 -3.07 12.09
C ALA A 51 15.20 -2.98 10.61
N ARG A 52 14.93 -4.14 10.00
CA ARG A 52 14.45 -4.24 8.61
C ARG A 52 12.96 -4.54 8.60
N TYR A 53 12.23 -3.76 7.80
CA TYR A 53 10.81 -3.91 7.60
C TYR A 53 10.52 -4.11 6.12
N ARG A 54 9.49 -4.90 5.83
CA ARG A 54 9.02 -5.14 4.46
C ARG A 54 7.60 -4.63 4.32
N LEU A 55 7.44 -3.61 3.50
CA LEU A 55 6.14 -3.07 3.12
C LEU A 55 5.69 -3.75 1.82
N VAL A 56 4.55 -4.43 1.87
CA VAL A 56 3.96 -5.11 0.71
C VAL A 56 2.61 -4.49 0.41
N ALA A 57 2.35 -4.20 -0.86
CA ALA A 57 1.09 -3.66 -1.33
C ALA A 57 0.52 -4.49 -2.48
N GLY A 58 -0.80 -4.47 -2.62
CA GLY A 58 -1.53 -5.21 -3.65
C GLY A 58 -2.91 -4.61 -3.89
N GLY A 59 -3.56 -5.08 -4.95
CA GLY A 59 -4.97 -4.83 -5.23
C GLY A 59 -5.77 -6.13 -5.19
N TYR A 60 -7.03 -6.05 -4.78
CA TYR A 60 -8.02 -7.12 -4.94
C TYR A 60 -9.35 -6.50 -5.37
N GLY A 61 -9.84 -6.88 -6.55
CA GLY A 61 -10.94 -6.15 -7.19
C GLY A 61 -10.61 -4.67 -7.28
N PHE A 62 -11.48 -3.80 -6.77
CA PHE A 62 -11.28 -2.35 -6.75
C PHE A 62 -10.54 -1.83 -5.51
N ARG A 63 -10.16 -2.72 -4.58
CA ARG A 63 -9.64 -2.37 -3.25
C ARG A 63 -8.12 -2.46 -3.17
N PRO A 64 -7.42 -1.39 -2.80
CA PRO A 64 -6.01 -1.46 -2.46
C PRO A 64 -5.82 -2.08 -1.07
N TRP A 65 -4.65 -2.65 -0.83
CA TRP A 65 -4.21 -3.01 0.51
C TRP A 65 -2.69 -2.84 0.64
N ALA A 66 -2.23 -2.59 1.86
CA ALA A 66 -0.81 -2.69 2.20
C ALA A 66 -0.62 -3.28 3.60
N ARG A 67 0.52 -3.94 3.79
CA ARG A 67 0.89 -4.66 5.01
C ARG A 67 2.36 -4.45 5.32
N LEU A 68 2.65 -4.20 6.59
CA LEU A 68 4.01 -4.09 7.11
C LEU A 68 4.41 -5.38 7.80
N TYR A 69 5.57 -5.91 7.44
CA TYR A 69 6.15 -7.11 8.06
C TYR A 69 7.52 -6.82 8.65
N ASP A 70 7.90 -7.59 9.67
CA ASP A 70 9.28 -7.67 10.14
C ASP A 70 10.15 -8.59 9.26
N GLN A 71 11.41 -8.77 9.66
CA GLN A 71 12.36 -9.67 9.02
C GLN A 71 12.00 -11.17 9.12
N HIS A 72 11.14 -11.54 10.06
CA HIS A 72 10.64 -12.91 10.27
C HIS A 72 9.30 -13.14 9.56
N GLN A 73 8.84 -12.19 8.73
CA GLN A 73 7.55 -12.22 8.04
C GLN A 73 6.33 -12.14 8.98
N THR A 74 6.52 -11.67 10.21
CA THR A 74 5.42 -11.38 11.13
C THR A 74 4.67 -10.13 10.65
N LEU A 75 3.35 -10.21 10.54
CA LEU A 75 2.53 -9.04 10.21
C LEU A 75 2.48 -8.07 11.41
N LEU A 76 2.94 -6.85 11.20
CA LEU A 76 3.00 -5.81 12.23
C LEU A 76 1.81 -4.84 12.17
N ALA A 77 1.42 -4.46 10.95
CA ALA A 77 0.36 -3.48 10.73
C ALA A 77 -0.28 -3.65 9.35
N ARG A 78 -1.53 -3.18 9.22
CA ARG A 78 -2.28 -3.11 7.96
C ARG A 78 -2.58 -1.66 7.65
N ALA A 79 -2.54 -1.31 6.37
CA ALA A 79 -2.90 0.02 5.93
C ALA A 79 -4.41 0.20 5.80
N THR A 80 -4.86 1.44 5.95
CA THR A 80 -6.23 1.88 5.73
C THR A 80 -6.31 2.64 4.40
N GLU A 81 -7.34 2.34 3.59
CA GLU A 81 -7.63 3.07 2.36
C GLU A 81 -8.08 4.50 2.69
N GLN A 82 -7.35 5.49 2.20
CA GLN A 82 -7.69 6.91 2.35
C GLN A 82 -8.48 7.46 1.16
N GLY A 83 -8.61 6.65 0.10
CA GLY A 83 -9.40 6.97 -1.08
C GLY A 83 -8.66 6.63 -2.37
N CYS A 84 -9.44 6.40 -3.42
CA CYS A 84 -8.97 6.04 -4.75
C CYS A 84 -9.67 6.90 -5.80
N GLY A 85 -8.94 7.37 -6.80
CA GLY A 85 -9.49 8.13 -7.92
C GLY A 85 -8.44 8.37 -9.00
N ASN A 86 -8.84 9.00 -10.11
CA ASN A 86 -7.88 9.51 -11.10
C ASN A 86 -7.17 10.73 -10.51
N LEU A 87 -6.18 10.52 -9.64
CA LEU A 87 -5.35 11.59 -9.07
C LEU A 87 -4.52 12.33 -10.14
N ALA A 88 -4.54 11.87 -11.39
CA ALA A 88 -3.97 12.55 -12.55
C ALA A 88 -4.89 13.64 -13.17
N LYS A 89 -6.13 13.81 -12.67
CA LYS A 89 -7.10 14.82 -13.16
C LYS A 89 -7.59 15.81 -12.08
N ARG A 90 -6.78 16.07 -11.05
CA ARG A 90 -7.03 17.16 -10.09
C ARG A 90 -5.84 18.09 -10.02
#